data_AF-A0A3C0IRM9-F1
#
_entry.id   AF-A0A3C0IRM9-F1
#
_cell.length_a   1.000
_cell.length_b   1.000
_cell.length_c   1.000
_cell.angle_alpha   90.00
_cell.angle_beta   90.00
_cell.angle_gamma   90.00
#
_symmetry.space_group_name_H-M   'P 1'
#
loop_
_entity.id
_entity.type
_entity.pdbx_description
1 polymer ?
#
loop_
_entity_poly.entity_id
_entity_poly.type
_entity_poly.pdbx_seq_one_letter_code
_entity_poly.pdbx_strand_id
1 'polypeptide(L)' 'MKKILLAATIAMSALTVNAQSPEQYLGYELGTRYTPHHKLVEYCKTLVQNNSAMMKMEQYGETNEHRPLYLIYI' A
#
# COMPACT_ATOMS: atom_id res chain seq x y z
N MET A 1 -24.69 13.42 -28.76
CA MET A 1 -23.58 14.07 -28.01
C MET A 1 -23.65 13.76 -26.51
N LYS A 2 -24.75 14.05 -25.79
CA LYS A 2 -24.89 13.73 -24.35
C LYS A 2 -24.65 12.26 -23.97
N LYS A 3 -25.06 11.29 -24.81
CA LYS A 3 -24.84 9.85 -24.57
C LYS A 3 -23.37 9.43 -24.65
N ILE A 4 -22.58 10.07 -25.53
CA ILE A 4 -21.14 9.83 -25.66
C ILE A 4 -20.39 10.43 -24.47
N LEU A 5 -20.79 11.63 -24.05
CA LEU A 5 -20.30 12.26 -22.82
C LEU A 5 -20.58 11.38 -21.58
N LEU A 6 -21.79 10.84 -21.45
CA LEU A 6 -22.14 9.96 -20.32
C LEU A 6 -21.33 8.66 -20.30
N ALA A 7 -21.10 8.06 -21.48
CA ALA A 7 -20.29 6.84 -21.61
C ALA A 7 -18.81 7.10 -21.26
N ALA A 8 -18.27 8.26 -21.62
CA ALA A 8 -16.90 8.66 -21.27
C ALA A 8 -16.71 8.85 -19.75
N THR A 9 -17.70 9.41 -19.04
CA THR A 9 -17.63 9.60 -17.58
C THR A 9 -17.67 8.27 -16.81
N ILE A 10 -18.41 7.28 -17.32
CA ILE A 10 -18.47 5.93 -16.75
C ILE A 10 -17.16 5.16 -16.99
N ALA A 11 -16.53 5.34 -18.17
CA ALA A 11 -15.23 4.72 -18.45
C ALA A 11 -14.10 5.26 -17.55
N MET A 12 -14.15 6.55 -17.19
CA MET A 12 -13.14 7.19 -16.33
C MET A 12 -13.20 6.71 -14.87
N SER A 13 -14.37 6.28 -14.39
CA SER A 13 -14.57 5.76 -13.02
C SER A 13 -14.13 4.31 -12.85
N ALA A 14 -13.84 3.59 -13.94
CA ALA A 14 -13.26 2.26 -13.93
C ALA A 14 -11.73 2.24 -13.78
N LEU A 15 -11.09 3.41 -13.61
CA LEU A 15 -9.68 3.49 -13.21
C LEU A 15 -9.59 3.12 -11.73
N THR A 16 -9.55 1.81 -11.50
CA THR A 16 -9.54 1.14 -10.20
C THR A 16 -8.35 1.52 -9.34
N VAL A 17 -8.57 1.50 -8.01
CA VAL A 17 -7.55 1.45 -6.97
C VAL A 17 -6.58 0.31 -7.27
N ASN A 18 -5.38 0.65 -7.74
CA ASN A 18 -4.33 -0.33 -8.04
C ASN A 18 -3.54 -0.64 -6.76
N ALA A 19 -4.23 -1.20 -5.75
CA ALA A 19 -3.58 -1.68 -4.55
C ALA A 19 -2.91 -3.03 -4.85
N GLN A 20 -1.58 -3.01 -5.03
CA GLN A 20 -0.79 -4.22 -5.24
C GLN A 20 -0.88 -5.12 -4.00
N SER A 21 -1.29 -6.37 -4.21
CA SER A 21 -1.34 -7.36 -3.13
C SER A 21 0.07 -7.67 -2.59
N PRO A 22 0.19 -8.17 -1.35
CA PRO A 22 1.49 -8.52 -0.77
C PRO A 22 2.25 -9.54 -1.64
N GLU A 23 1.56 -10.54 -2.18
CA GLU A 23 2.16 -11.59 -3.03
C GLU A 23 2.69 -11.01 -4.34
N GLN A 24 1.94 -10.08 -4.97
CA GLN A 24 2.39 -9.38 -6.15
C GLN A 24 3.57 -8.45 -5.88
N TYR A 25 3.66 -7.85 -4.69
CA TYR A 25 4.78 -6.98 -4.31
C TYR A 25 6.03 -7.80 -3.95
N LEU A 26 5.85 -8.88 -3.20
CA LEU A 26 6.94 -9.71 -2.70
C LEU A 26 7.47 -10.70 -3.75
N GLY A 27 6.64 -11.08 -4.73
CA GLY A 27 7.00 -12.00 -5.80
C GLY A 27 7.00 -13.48 -5.39
N TYR A 28 6.32 -13.82 -4.28
CA TYR A 28 6.13 -15.18 -3.80
C TYR A 28 4.85 -15.29 -2.98
N GLU A 29 4.32 -16.50 -2.91
CA GLU A 29 3.12 -16.84 -2.12
C GLU A 29 3.37 -16.66 -0.62
N LEU A 30 2.39 -16.14 0.12
CA LEU A 30 2.50 -15.91 1.55
C LEU A 30 2.77 -17.21 2.31
N GLY A 31 3.63 -17.14 3.33
CA GLY A 31 4.00 -18.29 4.15
C GLY A 31 5.03 -19.24 3.52
N THR A 32 5.33 -19.11 2.22
CA THR A 32 6.33 -19.97 1.56
C THR A 32 7.78 -19.55 1.86
N ARG A 33 8.01 -18.29 2.24
CA ARG A 33 9.33 -17.73 2.53
C ARG A 33 9.26 -16.74 3.68
N TYR A 34 10.38 -16.62 4.40
CA TYR A 34 10.56 -15.55 5.37
C TYR A 34 10.74 -14.21 4.66
N THR A 35 9.90 -13.23 5.00
CA THR A 35 10.00 -11.85 4.53
C THR A 35 10.91 -11.04 5.45
N PRO A 36 12.05 -10.50 4.97
CA PRO A 36 12.89 -9.63 5.77
C PRO A 36 12.15 -8.38 6.23
N HIS A 37 12.41 -7.93 7.46
CA HIS A 37 11.75 -6.77 8.06
C HIS A 37 11.80 -5.51 7.17
N HIS A 38 12.93 -5.21 6.53
CA HIS A 38 13.04 -4.02 5.67
C HIS A 38 12.05 -4.05 4.50
N LYS A 39 11.83 -5.21 3.87
CA LYS A 39 10.86 -5.36 2.77
C LYS A 39 9.42 -5.17 3.24
N LEU A 40 9.11 -5.68 4.45
CA LEU A 40 7.80 -5.48 5.06
C LEU A 40 7.56 -3.98 5.33
N VAL A 41 8.54 -3.30 5.91
CA VAL A 41 8.47 -1.86 6.18
C VAL A 41 8.33 -1.05 4.88
N GLU A 42 9.08 -1.39 3.83
CA GLU A 42 8.97 -0.76 2.51
C GLU A 42 7.57 -0.94 1.90
N TYR A 43 7.02 -2.15 1.95
CA TYR A 43 5.65 -2.41 1.48
C TYR A 43 4.63 -1.56 2.23
N CYS A 44 4.69 -1.51 3.56
CA CYS A 44 3.80 -0.68 4.36
C CYS A 44 3.93 0.82 4.02
N LYS A 45 5.16 1.31 3.81
CA LYS A 45 5.39 2.70 3.37
C LYS A 45 4.71 2.97 2.03
N THR A 46 4.84 2.06 1.06
CA THR A 46 4.16 2.18 -0.23
C THR A 46 2.63 2.20 -0.08
N LEU A 47 2.07 1.36 0.81
CA LEU A 47 0.62 1.34 1.08
C LEU A 47 0.12 2.68 1.66
N VAL A 48 0.85 3.24 2.63
CA VAL A 48 0.53 4.52 3.26
C VAL A 48 0.65 5.66 2.26
N GLN A 49 1.70 5.66 1.43
CA GLN A 49 1.89 6.66 0.37
C GLN A 49 0.74 6.65 -0.65
N ASN A 50 0.27 5.46 -1.03
CA ASN A 50 -0.80 5.30 -2.00
C ASN A 50 -2.20 5.54 -1.41
N ASN A 51 -2.37 5.45 -0.09
CA ASN A 51 -3.66 5.55 0.60
C ASN A 51 -3.63 6.56 1.76
N SER A 52 -2.93 7.68 1.59
CA SER A 52 -2.66 8.66 2.65
C SER A 52 -3.92 9.30 3.27
N ALA A 53 -5.05 9.24 2.57
CA ALA A 53 -6.35 9.68 3.10
C ALA A 53 -6.96 8.70 4.12
N MET A 54 -6.55 7.43 4.10
CA MET A 54 -7.14 6.36 4.90
C MET A 54 -6.14 5.75 5.88
N MET A 55 -4.84 5.73 5.56
CA MET A 55 -3.83 5.05 6.37
C MET A 55 -2.74 6.02 6.82
N LYS A 56 -2.26 5.85 8.04
CA LYS A 56 -1.16 6.61 8.61
C LYS A 56 -0.08 5.70 9.17
N MET A 57 1.15 6.21 9.18
CA MET A 57 2.31 5.52 9.73
C MET A 57 3.12 6.51 10.57
N GLU A 58 3.34 6.15 11.83
CA GLU A 58 4.05 6.97 12.81
C GLU A 58 5.22 6.19 13.39
N GLN A 59 6.38 6.82 13.50
CA GLN A 59 7.49 6.25 14.26
C GLN A 59 7.31 6.62 15.73
N TYR A 60 7.08 5.63 16.58
CA TYR A 60 6.86 5.87 18.02
C TYR A 60 8.13 5.69 18.86
N GLY A 61 9.19 5.14 18.28
CA GLY A 61 10.44 4.91 18.99
C GLY A 61 11.51 4.25 18.15
N GLU A 62 12.52 3.75 18.85
CA GLU A 62 13.70 3.12 18.29
C GLU A 62 14.19 2.02 19.25
N THR A 63 14.68 0.91 18.70
CA THR A 63 15.31 -0.15 19.50
C THR A 63 16.74 0.24 19.93
N ASN A 64 17.34 -0.51 20.86
CA ASN A 64 18.75 -0.33 21.26
C ASN A 64 19.76 -0.44 20.11
N GLU A 65 19.39 -1.12 19.01
CA GLU A 65 20.24 -1.27 17.82
C GLU A 65 19.90 -0.23 16.74
N HIS A 66 19.34 0.91 17.13
CA HIS A 66 18.98 2.02 16.25
C HIS A 66 17.97 1.69 15.14
N ARG A 67 17.15 0.65 15.32
CA ARG A 67 16.06 0.33 14.37
C ARG A 67 14.76 1.04 14.72
N PRO A 68 14.10 1.72 13.75
CA PRO A 68 12.86 2.44 13.99
C PRO A 68 11.70 1.49 14.29
N LEU A 69 10.84 1.89 15.22
CA LEU A 69 9.60 1.19 15.55
C LEU A 69 8.42 1.99 15.02
N TYR A 70 7.58 1.34 14.21
CA TYR A 70 6.47 1.99 13.51
C TYR A 70 5.11 1.49 13.99
N LEU A 71 4.16 2.41 14.12
CA LEU A 71 2.73 2.16 14.28
C LEU A 71 2.03 2.47 12.96
N ILE A 72 1.19 1.57 12.48
CA ILE A 72 0.39 1.74 11.25
C ILE A 72 -1.08 1.56 11.62
N TYR A 73 -1.94 2.49 11.19
CA TYR A 73 -3.36 2.51 11.53
C TYR A 73 -4.22 3.14 10.44
N ILE A 74 -5.54 2.92 10.53
CA ILE A 74 -6.60 3.44 9.65
C ILE A 74 -7.48 4.41 10.43
#